data_AF-A0A1C6VTZ0-F1
#
_entry.id   AF-A0A1C6VTZ0-F1
#
_cell.length_a   1.000
_cell.length_b   1.000
_cell.length_c   1.000
_cell.angle_alpha   90.00
_cell.angle_beta   90.00
_cell.angle_gamma   90.00
#
_symmetry.space_group_name_H-M   'P 1'
#
loop_
_entity.id
_entity.type
_entity.pdbx_description
1 polymer ?
#
loop_
_entity_poly.entity_id
_entity_poly.type
_entity_poly.pdbx_seq_one_letter_code
_entity_poly.pdbx_strand_id
1 'polypeptide(L)'
;MAGTPARPAPDSPAGRRAGAGDAAGRHPRPTRDELAAAAERTIPDVIAPGLDVLFVGINPGLWSAATGWHFARPGNRFWPALHRGGFTPRLQHPSEQHELPGLGLGITNMVARASARADELTPAELVEGAQILAGKVARYRPRWVAVVGVTAYRIGFARPKAAFGPQPEPLADARLWVLPNPSGLNAHFTPETLGAAFGELRAAVVTG
;
A
#
# COMPACT_ATOMS: atom_id res chain seq x y z
N MET A 1 -3.51 -82.87 -17.03
CA MET A 1 -2.67 -81.83 -17.66
C MET A 1 -3.42 -80.53 -17.50
N ALA A 2 -2.86 -79.63 -16.69
CA ALA A 2 -3.53 -78.56 -15.97
C ALA A 2 -4.01 -77.40 -16.87
N GLY A 3 -5.22 -76.90 -16.57
CA GLY A 3 -5.79 -75.70 -17.17
C GLY A 3 -5.10 -74.43 -16.67
N THR A 4 -4.84 -73.52 -17.59
CA THR A 4 -4.23 -72.20 -17.35
C THR A 4 -5.28 -71.22 -16.82
N PRO A 5 -5.12 -70.62 -15.63
CA PRO A 5 -5.99 -69.54 -15.20
C PRO A 5 -5.54 -68.20 -15.80
N ALA A 6 -6.51 -67.43 -16.28
CA ALA A 6 -6.35 -66.06 -16.77
C ALA A 6 -5.86 -65.12 -15.67
N ARG A 7 -4.93 -64.22 -16.02
CA ARG A 7 -4.43 -63.16 -15.12
C ARG A 7 -5.51 -62.09 -14.89
N PRO A 8 -5.69 -61.58 -13.66
CA PRO A 8 -6.54 -60.42 -13.40
C PRO A 8 -5.86 -59.13 -13.88
N ALA A 9 -6.67 -58.20 -14.40
CA ALA A 9 -6.25 -56.86 -14.76
C ALA A 9 -5.89 -56.03 -13.51
N PRO A 10 -4.93 -55.09 -13.59
CA PRO A 10 -4.63 -54.22 -12.46
C PRO A 10 -5.73 -53.17 -12.26
N ASP A 11 -6.14 -53.05 -10.99
CA ASP A 11 -7.13 -52.08 -10.49
C ASP A 11 -6.76 -50.63 -10.83
N SER A 12 -7.75 -49.91 -11.37
CA SER A 12 -7.75 -48.46 -11.50
C SER A 12 -7.80 -47.80 -10.10
N PRO A 13 -6.91 -46.85 -9.77
CA PRO A 13 -7.04 -46.13 -8.51
C PRO A 13 -8.09 -45.03 -8.67
N ALA A 14 -9.33 -45.35 -8.30
CA ALA A 14 -10.33 -44.35 -7.99
C ALA A 14 -10.02 -43.69 -6.62
N GLY A 15 -10.09 -42.36 -6.59
CA GLY A 15 -10.52 -41.66 -5.38
C GLY A 15 -9.45 -41.21 -4.40
N ARG A 16 -8.59 -40.26 -4.79
CA ARG A 16 -8.21 -39.21 -3.83
C ARG A 16 -9.39 -38.25 -3.72
N ARG A 17 -10.25 -38.48 -2.72
CA ARG A 17 -11.16 -37.45 -2.22
C ARG A 17 -10.29 -36.24 -1.87
N ALA A 18 -10.37 -35.18 -2.68
CA ALA A 18 -9.90 -33.88 -2.27
C ALA A 18 -10.65 -33.55 -0.98
N GLY A 19 -9.93 -33.61 0.15
CA GLY A 19 -10.45 -33.13 1.41
C GLY A 19 -10.90 -31.69 1.19
N ALA A 20 -12.16 -31.42 1.48
CA ALA A 20 -12.67 -30.09 1.70
C ALA A 20 -11.94 -29.51 2.93
N GLY A 21 -10.69 -29.09 2.72
CA GLY A 21 -9.86 -28.39 3.67
C GLY A 21 -10.04 -26.91 3.44
N ASP A 22 -10.97 -26.35 4.19
CA ASP A 22 -11.08 -24.98 4.68
C ASP A 22 -10.64 -23.81 3.78
N ALA A 23 -11.57 -22.88 3.57
CA ALA A 23 -11.44 -21.66 2.75
C ALA A 23 -10.54 -20.58 3.39
N ALA A 24 -9.38 -20.97 3.91
CA ALA A 24 -8.35 -20.11 4.49
C ALA A 24 -7.20 -19.90 3.48
N GLY A 25 -7.48 -19.22 2.36
CA GLY A 25 -6.48 -19.09 1.29
C GLY A 25 -6.68 -17.97 0.29
N ARG A 26 -7.26 -16.82 0.67
CA ARG A 26 -7.48 -15.73 -0.31
C ARG A 26 -6.28 -14.80 -0.55
N HIS A 27 -5.26 -14.78 0.31
CA HIS A 27 -4.06 -13.95 0.11
C HIS A 27 -2.80 -14.66 0.64
N PRO A 28 -1.96 -15.27 -0.23
CA PRO A 28 -0.77 -15.98 0.22
C PRO A 28 0.21 -15.03 0.89
N ARG A 29 0.81 -15.48 2.00
CA ARG A 29 1.85 -14.73 2.72
C ARG A 29 3.19 -14.99 2.03
N PRO A 30 3.98 -13.96 1.67
CA PRO A 30 5.30 -14.15 1.11
C PRO A 30 6.20 -14.97 2.04
N THR A 31 6.95 -15.89 1.46
CA THR A 31 8.04 -16.61 2.11
C THR A 31 9.21 -15.68 2.41
N ARG A 32 10.15 -16.13 3.24
CA ARG A 32 11.38 -15.36 3.53
C ARG A 32 12.20 -15.10 2.26
N ASP A 33 12.29 -16.09 1.38
CA ASP A 33 13.06 -16.00 0.14
C ASP A 33 12.42 -15.01 -0.83
N GLU A 34 11.08 -14.99 -0.92
CA GLU A 34 10.35 -14.00 -1.72
C GLU A 34 10.53 -12.57 -1.17
N LEU A 35 10.56 -12.39 0.15
CA LEU A 35 10.85 -11.09 0.76
C LEU A 35 12.28 -10.63 0.47
N ALA A 36 13.26 -11.54 0.55
CA ALA A 36 14.65 -11.24 0.21
C ALA A 36 14.79 -10.88 -1.28
N ALA A 37 14.14 -11.63 -2.16
CA ALA A 37 14.12 -11.38 -3.61
C ALA A 37 13.29 -10.16 -4.02
N ALA A 38 12.51 -9.59 -3.10
CA ALA A 38 11.72 -8.38 -3.32
C ALA A 38 12.48 -7.09 -3.00
N ALA A 39 13.68 -7.19 -2.43
CA ALA A 39 14.57 -6.04 -2.33
C ALA A 39 14.80 -5.44 -3.72
N GLU A 40 14.86 -4.12 -3.81
CA GLU A 40 15.09 -3.39 -5.08
C GLU A 40 13.97 -3.49 -6.13
N ARG A 41 12.89 -4.26 -5.87
CA ARG A 41 11.70 -4.23 -6.73
C ARG A 41 10.92 -2.93 -6.56
N THR A 42 10.14 -2.60 -7.57
CA THR A 42 9.15 -1.52 -7.55
C THR A 42 7.74 -2.09 -7.50
N ILE A 43 6.77 -1.31 -7.02
CA ILE A 43 5.34 -1.63 -7.16
C ILE A 43 4.67 -0.59 -8.06
N PRO A 44 3.74 -1.00 -8.95
CA PRO A 44 2.98 -0.06 -9.76
C PRO A 44 2.16 0.92 -8.92
N ASP A 45 2.02 2.14 -9.41
CA ASP A 45 1.11 3.12 -8.82
C ASP A 45 -0.34 2.68 -9.02
N VAL A 46 -1.18 2.98 -8.03
CA VAL A 46 -2.63 2.97 -8.16
C VAL A 46 -3.05 4.42 -8.38
N ILE A 47 -3.18 4.83 -9.64
CA ILE A 47 -3.37 6.25 -9.97
C ILE A 47 -4.27 6.42 -11.19
N ALA A 48 -5.07 7.50 -11.18
CA ALA A 48 -5.91 7.93 -12.29
C ALA A 48 -5.93 9.47 -12.34
N PRO A 49 -6.37 10.08 -13.46
CA PRO A 49 -6.58 11.53 -13.52
C PRO A 49 -7.72 11.99 -12.60
N GLY A 50 -7.60 13.20 -12.03
CA GLY A 50 -8.70 13.88 -11.34
C GLY A 50 -9.14 13.26 -10.01
N LEU A 51 -8.25 12.52 -9.33
CA LEU A 51 -8.52 11.95 -8.02
C LEU A 51 -8.82 13.03 -6.97
N ASP A 52 -9.67 12.72 -5.99
CA ASP A 52 -9.85 13.56 -4.81
C ASP A 52 -8.59 13.58 -3.94
N VAL A 53 -7.99 12.40 -3.71
CA VAL A 53 -6.77 12.27 -2.90
C VAL A 53 -5.80 11.25 -3.52
N LEU A 54 -4.55 11.68 -3.72
CA LEU A 54 -3.42 10.78 -3.96
C LEU A 54 -2.63 10.60 -2.65
N PHE A 55 -2.70 9.41 -2.05
CA PHE A 55 -1.88 9.05 -0.90
C PHE A 55 -0.47 8.68 -1.34
N VAL A 56 0.53 9.18 -0.62
CA VAL A 56 1.94 9.00 -0.95
C VAL A 56 2.64 8.34 0.22
N GLY A 57 2.96 7.05 0.08
CA GLY A 57 3.86 6.37 0.99
C GLY A 57 5.31 6.84 0.81
N ILE A 58 6.18 6.45 1.75
CA ILE A 58 7.61 6.79 1.66
C ILE A 58 8.25 5.96 0.53
N ASN A 59 8.25 4.64 0.72
CA ASN A 59 8.68 3.65 -0.26
C ASN A 59 8.02 2.29 0.05
N PRO A 60 8.03 1.34 -0.90
CA PRO A 60 7.54 0.00 -0.64
C PRO A 60 8.38 -0.72 0.41
N GLY A 61 7.74 -1.29 1.43
CA GLY A 61 8.40 -2.33 2.24
C GLY A 61 8.51 -3.64 1.46
N LEU A 62 9.43 -4.53 1.86
CA LEU A 62 9.61 -5.84 1.20
C LEU A 62 8.32 -6.65 1.02
N TRP A 63 7.39 -6.57 1.98
CA TRP A 63 6.10 -7.25 1.86
C TRP A 63 5.23 -6.67 0.74
N SER A 64 5.18 -5.34 0.63
CA SER A 64 4.47 -4.67 -0.44
C SER A 64 5.10 -5.00 -1.79
N ALA A 65 6.43 -5.00 -1.86
CA ALA A 65 7.17 -5.36 -3.06
C ALA A 65 6.97 -6.83 -3.48
N ALA A 66 6.90 -7.76 -2.53
CA ALA A 66 6.66 -9.18 -2.82
C ALA A 66 5.22 -9.45 -3.28
N THR A 67 4.24 -8.72 -2.73
CA THR A 67 2.80 -8.91 -3.05
C THR A 67 2.31 -8.04 -4.21
N GLY A 68 3.03 -6.97 -4.56
CA GLY A 68 2.56 -5.94 -5.48
C GLY A 68 1.49 -5.01 -4.89
N TRP A 69 1.21 -5.11 -3.58
CA TRP A 69 0.15 -4.37 -2.92
C TRP A 69 0.70 -3.29 -1.99
N HIS A 70 0.17 -2.08 -2.07
CA HIS A 70 0.55 -0.97 -1.22
C HIS A 70 0.17 -1.24 0.24
N PHE A 71 1.06 -0.85 1.16
CA PHE A 71 0.87 -1.00 2.61
C PHE A 71 0.47 -2.42 3.07
N ALA A 72 0.98 -3.46 2.43
CA ALA A 72 0.45 -4.82 2.61
C ALA A 72 1.00 -5.59 3.82
N ARG A 73 2.07 -5.12 4.47
CA ARG A 73 2.65 -5.81 5.63
C ARG A 73 1.61 -5.96 6.75
N PRO A 74 1.43 -7.16 7.33
CA PRO A 74 0.61 -7.34 8.52
C PRO A 74 1.01 -6.35 9.63
N GLY A 75 0.00 -5.69 10.22
CA GLY A 75 0.19 -4.65 11.22
C GLY A 75 0.45 -3.24 10.65
N ASN A 76 0.56 -3.08 9.33
CA ASN A 76 0.42 -1.75 8.72
C ASN A 76 -1.03 -1.28 8.87
N ARG A 77 -1.22 -0.03 9.31
CA ARG A 77 -2.53 0.52 9.67
C ARG A 77 -3.11 1.46 8.61
N PHE A 78 -2.54 1.53 7.41
CA PHE A 78 -3.04 2.40 6.34
C PHE A 78 -4.49 2.07 5.98
N TRP A 79 -4.77 0.83 5.62
CA TRP A 79 -6.12 0.38 5.23
C TRP A 79 -7.15 0.54 6.36
N PRO A 80 -6.85 0.16 7.62
CA PRO A 80 -7.71 0.49 8.75
C PRO A 80 -7.91 2.00 8.97
N ALA A 81 -6.88 2.83 8.81
CA ALA A 81 -6.98 4.28 8.97
C ALA A 81 -7.80 4.93 7.84
N LEU A 82 -7.62 4.46 6.61
CA LEU A 82 -8.38 4.87 5.43
C LEU A 82 -9.89 4.64 5.65
N HIS A 83 -10.25 3.43 6.09
CA HIS A 83 -11.65 3.12 6.39
C HIS A 83 -12.18 3.92 7.57
N ARG A 84 -11.46 3.97 8.71
CA ARG A 84 -11.89 4.73 9.90
C ARG A 84 -12.02 6.22 9.65
N GLY A 85 -11.17 6.77 8.78
CA GLY A 85 -11.23 8.17 8.33
C GLY A 85 -12.38 8.45 7.35
N GLY A 86 -13.19 7.44 7.01
CA GLY A 86 -14.37 7.59 6.15
C GLY A 86 -14.07 7.64 4.66
N PHE A 87 -12.87 7.25 4.23
CA PHE A 87 -12.52 7.23 2.80
C PHE A 87 -13.13 6.05 2.05
N THR A 88 -13.27 4.90 2.71
CA THR A 88 -13.83 3.68 2.09
C THR A 88 -15.06 3.21 2.88
N PRO A 89 -16.09 2.66 2.19
CA PRO A 89 -17.34 2.23 2.85
C PRO A 89 -17.16 0.99 3.74
N ARG A 90 -16.09 0.22 3.51
CA ARG A 90 -15.68 -0.96 4.27
C ARG A 90 -14.17 -0.98 4.41
N LEU A 91 -13.67 -1.80 5.33
CA LEU A 91 -12.25 -2.14 5.38
C LEU A 91 -11.88 -3.01 4.16
N GLN A 92 -11.09 -2.45 3.25
CA GLN A 92 -10.52 -3.17 2.10
C GLN A 92 -9.22 -3.86 2.50
N HIS A 93 -8.98 -5.04 1.92
CA HIS A 93 -7.70 -5.72 1.93
C HIS A 93 -6.77 -5.06 0.88
N PRO A 94 -5.43 -4.99 1.10
CA PRO A 94 -4.48 -4.42 0.14
C PRO A 94 -4.61 -4.90 -1.32
N SER A 95 -5.01 -6.16 -1.54
CA SER A 95 -5.24 -6.70 -2.90
C SER A 95 -6.37 -6.02 -3.66
N GLU A 96 -7.29 -5.36 -2.94
CA GLU A 96 -8.44 -4.65 -3.48
C GLU A 96 -8.09 -3.21 -3.87
N GLN A 97 -6.80 -2.81 -3.81
CA GLN A 97 -6.34 -1.46 -4.14
C GLN A 97 -6.75 -0.95 -5.52
N HIS A 98 -7.01 -1.85 -6.47
CA HIS A 98 -7.48 -1.51 -7.81
C HIS A 98 -8.87 -0.86 -7.82
N GLU A 99 -9.66 -1.00 -6.75
CA GLU A 99 -10.96 -0.34 -6.58
C GLU A 99 -10.84 1.16 -6.22
N LEU A 100 -9.69 1.59 -5.68
CA LEU A 100 -9.52 2.94 -5.13
C LEU A 100 -9.80 4.08 -6.13
N PRO A 101 -9.37 4.01 -7.41
CA PRO A 101 -9.68 5.07 -8.36
C PRO A 101 -11.18 5.30 -8.55
N GLY A 102 -12.00 4.25 -8.45
CA GLY A 102 -13.47 4.37 -8.49
C GLY A 102 -14.07 5.09 -7.29
N LEU A 103 -13.30 5.27 -6.21
CA LEU A 103 -13.65 6.06 -5.02
C LEU A 103 -12.98 7.45 -5.02
N GLY A 104 -12.34 7.84 -6.12
CA GLY A 104 -11.57 9.09 -6.20
C GLY A 104 -10.23 9.04 -5.45
N LEU A 105 -9.71 7.85 -5.13
CA LEU A 105 -8.49 7.66 -4.33
C LEU A 105 -7.38 7.02 -5.15
N GLY A 106 -6.14 7.37 -4.83
CA GLY A 106 -4.95 6.74 -5.40
C GLY A 106 -3.86 6.52 -4.37
N ILE A 107 -2.89 5.67 -4.72
CA ILE A 107 -1.69 5.40 -3.92
C ILE A 107 -0.45 5.38 -4.84
N THR A 108 0.57 6.11 -4.41
CA THR A 108 1.94 6.03 -4.95
C THR A 108 2.95 6.04 -3.81
N ASN A 109 4.24 5.99 -4.13
CA ASN A 109 5.32 6.23 -3.17
C ASN A 109 6.22 7.37 -3.67
N MET A 110 6.82 8.09 -2.72
CA MET A 110 7.82 9.12 -3.00
C MET A 110 9.06 8.50 -3.63
N VAL A 111 9.56 7.38 -3.08
CA VAL A 111 10.69 6.62 -3.63
C VAL A 111 10.20 5.28 -4.15
N ALA A 112 10.61 4.91 -5.37
CA ALA A 112 10.13 3.71 -6.05
C ALA A 112 10.75 2.41 -5.52
N ARG A 113 12.01 2.48 -5.08
CA ARG A 113 12.83 1.34 -4.64
C ARG A 113 12.32 0.77 -3.32
N ALA A 114 12.11 -0.55 -3.29
CA ALA A 114 11.74 -1.24 -2.06
C ALA A 114 12.93 -1.42 -1.11
N SER A 115 12.69 -1.24 0.19
CA SER A 115 13.68 -1.49 1.24
C SER A 115 13.07 -2.22 2.44
N ALA A 116 13.91 -2.76 3.33
CA ALA A 116 13.42 -3.38 4.56
C ALA A 116 12.87 -2.34 5.52
N ARG A 117 13.52 -1.17 5.57
CA ARG A 117 13.12 -0.04 6.41
C ARG A 117 13.22 1.28 5.66
N ALA A 118 12.30 2.19 5.97
CA ALA A 118 12.27 3.52 5.35
C ALA A 118 13.45 4.42 5.77
N ASP A 119 14.13 4.11 6.89
CA ASP A 119 15.33 4.82 7.36
C ASP A 119 16.60 4.43 6.57
N GLU A 120 16.52 3.47 5.65
CA GLU A 120 17.58 3.12 4.70
C GLU A 120 17.60 4.02 3.46
N LEU A 121 16.63 4.94 3.33
CA LEU A 121 16.59 5.90 2.23
C LEU A 121 17.50 7.08 2.52
N THR A 122 18.30 7.46 1.53
CA THR A 122 19.13 8.66 1.60
C THR A 122 18.29 9.93 1.43
N PRO A 123 18.75 11.07 1.97
CA PRO A 123 18.10 12.36 1.69
C PRO A 123 18.02 12.70 0.21
N ALA A 124 19.02 12.30 -0.58
CA ALA A 124 19.05 12.52 -2.02
C ALA A 124 17.91 11.77 -2.73
N GLU A 125 17.68 10.49 -2.38
CA GLU A 125 16.56 9.70 -2.92
C GLU A 125 15.21 10.34 -2.60
N LEU A 126 15.04 10.88 -1.39
CA LEU A 126 13.79 11.56 -1.00
C LEU A 126 13.57 12.87 -1.78
N VAL A 127 14.63 13.64 -2.02
CA VAL A 127 14.56 14.87 -2.82
C VAL A 127 14.24 14.56 -4.28
N GLU A 128 14.93 13.59 -4.88
CA GLU A 128 14.64 13.12 -6.24
C GLU A 128 13.20 12.57 -6.34
N GLY A 129 12.78 11.76 -5.37
CA GLY A 129 11.44 11.22 -5.29
C GLY A 129 10.36 12.30 -5.22
N ALA A 130 10.60 13.39 -4.47
CA ALA A 130 9.68 14.53 -4.41
C ALA A 130 9.57 15.26 -5.76
N GLN A 131 10.66 15.38 -6.53
CA GLN A 131 10.65 15.96 -7.88
C GLN A 131 9.85 15.08 -8.85
N ILE A 132 10.06 13.76 -8.82
CA ILE A 132 9.30 12.80 -9.64
C ILE A 132 7.82 12.86 -9.28
N LEU A 133 7.50 12.91 -7.99
CA LEU A 133 6.13 13.04 -7.50
C LEU A 133 5.47 14.32 -7.99
N ALA A 134 6.18 15.46 -8.00
CA ALA A 134 5.66 16.71 -8.56
C ALA A 134 5.24 16.54 -10.04
N GLY A 135 6.03 15.82 -10.84
CA GLY A 135 5.69 15.48 -12.21
C GLY A 135 4.44 14.60 -12.34
N LYS A 136 4.28 13.60 -11.46
CA LYS A 136 3.04 12.79 -11.40
C LYS A 136 1.83 13.65 -11.05
N VAL A 137 1.97 14.52 -10.06
CA VAL A 137 0.87 15.38 -9.60
C VAL A 137 0.45 16.38 -10.68
N ALA A 138 1.41 16.98 -11.40
CA ALA A 138 1.12 17.82 -12.56
C ALA A 138 0.38 17.06 -13.67
N ARG A 139 0.75 15.79 -13.92
CA ARG A 139 0.13 14.94 -14.95
C ARG A 139 -1.27 14.48 -14.58
N TYR A 140 -1.46 13.96 -13.37
CA TYR A 140 -2.71 13.32 -12.95
C TYR A 140 -3.67 14.27 -12.24
N ARG A 141 -3.20 15.46 -11.83
CA ARG A 141 -3.98 16.55 -11.24
C ARG A 141 -4.96 16.10 -10.15
N PRO A 142 -4.50 15.38 -9.11
CA PRO A 142 -5.34 15.12 -7.94
C PRO A 142 -5.68 16.43 -7.23
N ARG A 143 -6.83 16.51 -6.54
CA ARG A 143 -7.22 17.69 -5.74
C ARG A 143 -6.36 17.83 -4.49
N TRP A 144 -6.01 16.70 -3.86
CA TRP A 144 -5.14 16.63 -2.70
C TRP A 144 -4.04 15.59 -2.89
N VAL A 145 -2.87 15.89 -2.32
CA VAL A 145 -1.76 14.96 -2.14
C VAL A 145 -1.52 14.80 -0.63
N ALA A 146 -1.59 13.56 -0.15
CA ALA A 146 -1.41 13.25 1.26
C ALA A 146 -0.14 12.42 1.48
N VAL A 147 0.92 13.05 1.98
CA VAL A 147 2.20 12.37 2.27
C VAL A 147 2.12 11.69 3.64
N VAL A 148 2.28 10.37 3.63
CA VAL A 148 2.11 9.51 4.79
C VAL A 148 3.46 9.26 5.46
N GLY A 149 3.89 10.21 6.28
CA GLY A 149 5.16 10.20 6.98
C GLY A 149 5.87 11.56 6.95
N VAL A 150 5.82 12.27 8.09
CA VAL A 150 6.35 13.64 8.19
C VAL A 150 7.85 13.74 7.91
N THR A 151 8.67 12.77 8.31
CA THR A 151 10.13 12.84 8.08
C THR A 151 10.47 12.82 6.59
N ALA A 152 9.84 11.94 5.82
CA ALA A 152 10.03 11.87 4.37
C ALA A 152 9.59 13.18 3.70
N TYR A 153 8.44 13.72 4.11
CA TYR A 153 7.97 15.03 3.63
C TYR A 153 8.98 16.14 3.93
N ARG A 154 9.44 16.25 5.19
CA ARG A 154 10.38 17.29 5.64
C ARG A 154 11.67 17.27 4.82
N ILE A 155 12.19 16.08 4.53
CA ILE A 155 13.42 15.92 3.77
C ILE A 155 13.18 16.17 2.28
N GLY A 156 12.24 15.45 1.66
CA GLY A 156 12.00 15.51 0.22
C GLY A 156 11.58 16.88 -0.29
N PHE A 157 10.80 17.63 0.52
CA PHE A 157 10.34 18.98 0.16
C PHE A 157 11.15 20.11 0.84
N ALA A 158 12.24 19.79 1.53
CA ALA A 158 13.05 20.76 2.28
C ALA A 158 12.21 21.65 3.23
N ARG A 159 11.33 21.02 4.01
CA ARG A 159 10.43 21.68 4.99
C ARG A 159 10.70 21.18 6.40
N PRO A 160 11.86 21.45 7.03
CA PRO A 160 12.27 20.81 8.28
C PRO A 160 11.32 21.03 9.47
N LYS A 161 10.52 22.11 9.42
CA LYS A 161 9.56 22.49 10.48
C LYS A 161 8.11 22.06 10.20
N ALA A 162 7.85 21.34 9.10
CA ALA A 162 6.48 20.91 8.76
C ALA A 162 5.85 20.09 9.87
N ALA A 163 4.57 20.36 10.16
CA ALA A 163 3.74 19.60 11.09
C ALA A 163 2.76 18.69 10.34
N PHE A 164 2.07 17.81 11.06
CA PHE A 164 0.92 17.08 10.51
C PHE A 164 -0.21 18.06 10.15
N GLY A 165 -1.05 17.69 9.19
CA GLY A 165 -2.16 18.51 8.72
C GLY A 165 -1.90 19.17 7.36
N PRO A 166 -2.72 20.17 6.98
CA PRO A 166 -2.59 20.88 5.71
C PRO A 166 -1.28 21.67 5.65
N GLN A 167 -0.67 21.70 4.47
CA GLN A 167 0.55 22.46 4.22
C GLN A 167 0.24 23.71 3.41
N PRO A 168 0.95 24.84 3.65
CA PRO A 168 0.60 26.10 3.02
C PRO A 168 0.95 26.14 1.54
N GLU A 169 2.01 25.46 1.11
CA GLU A 169 2.38 25.39 -0.30
C GLU A 169 1.71 24.21 -1.01
N PRO A 170 1.17 24.40 -2.23
CA PRO A 170 0.68 23.31 -3.04
C PRO A 170 1.83 22.53 -3.70
N LEU A 171 1.53 21.33 -4.18
CA LEU A 171 2.39 20.56 -5.07
C LEU A 171 1.80 20.60 -6.48
N ALA A 172 2.41 21.38 -7.37
CA ALA A 172 1.75 21.83 -8.60
C ALA A 172 0.39 22.47 -8.26
N ASP A 173 -0.72 21.98 -8.83
CA ASP A 173 -2.07 22.50 -8.55
C ASP A 173 -2.75 21.81 -7.35
N ALA A 174 -2.13 20.80 -6.74
CA ALA A 174 -2.74 20.00 -5.68
C ALA A 174 -2.45 20.57 -4.30
N ARG A 175 -3.45 20.58 -3.42
CA ARG A 175 -3.25 20.93 -2.00
C ARG A 175 -2.50 19.80 -1.28
N LEU A 176 -1.59 20.15 -0.39
CA LEU A 176 -0.76 19.18 0.33
C LEU A 176 -1.25 18.95 1.76
N TRP A 177 -1.18 17.70 2.20
CA TRP A 177 -1.43 17.28 3.57
C TRP A 177 -0.36 16.31 4.05
N VAL A 178 0.05 16.42 5.31
CA VAL A 178 1.01 15.50 5.94
C VAL A 178 0.30 14.65 6.99
N LEU A 179 0.34 13.33 6.80
CA LEU A 179 -0.26 12.36 7.71
C LEU A 179 0.83 11.62 8.51
N PRO A 180 0.49 11.08 9.69
CA PRO A 180 1.37 10.18 10.43
C PRO A 180 1.66 8.89 9.66
N ASN A 181 2.84 8.29 9.89
CA ASN A 181 3.21 7.01 9.28
C ASN A 181 2.41 5.85 9.93
N PRO A 182 1.64 5.05 9.16
CA PRO A 182 0.77 3.99 9.66
C PRO A 182 1.51 2.67 9.94
N SER A 183 2.82 2.58 9.66
CA SER A 183 3.62 1.41 9.97
C SER A 183 3.40 0.95 11.42
N GLY A 184 3.20 -0.34 11.65
CA GLY A 184 3.03 -0.90 12.99
C GLY A 184 4.24 -0.70 13.91
N LEU A 185 5.41 -0.34 13.36
CA LEU A 185 6.60 0.03 14.13
C LEU A 185 6.48 1.41 14.80
N ASN A 186 5.53 2.24 14.36
CA ASN A 186 5.28 3.56 14.93
C ASN A 186 4.33 3.46 16.15
N ALA A 187 4.88 3.28 17.34
CA ALA A 187 4.09 3.10 18.56
C ALA A 187 3.32 4.36 19.01
N HIS A 188 3.71 5.56 18.54
CA HIS A 188 3.11 6.83 18.95
C HIS A 188 1.70 7.08 18.40
N PHE A 189 1.33 6.36 17.34
CA PHE A 189 0.03 6.52 16.71
C PHE A 189 -0.75 5.22 16.86
N THR A 190 -1.93 5.31 17.46
CA THR A 190 -2.89 4.20 17.59
C THR A 190 -3.77 4.11 16.34
N PRO A 191 -4.51 3.01 16.13
CA PRO A 191 -5.49 2.92 15.05
C PRO A 191 -6.55 4.03 15.10
N GLU A 192 -6.93 4.48 16.30
CA GLU A 192 -7.94 5.53 16.54
C GLU A 192 -7.39 6.90 16.13
N THR A 193 -6.18 7.24 16.60
CA THR A 193 -5.54 8.52 16.27
C THR A 193 -5.18 8.64 14.78
N LEU A 194 -4.79 7.53 14.14
CA LEU A 194 -4.63 7.49 12.68
C LEU A 194 -5.96 7.69 11.96
N GLY A 195 -7.03 7.02 12.41
CA GLY A 195 -8.36 7.21 11.86
C GLY A 195 -8.83 8.67 11.96
N ALA A 196 -8.61 9.31 13.11
CA ALA A 196 -8.92 10.72 13.31
C ALA A 196 -8.13 11.64 12.35
N ALA A 197 -6.81 11.44 12.21
CA ALA A 197 -5.99 12.22 11.30
C ALA A 197 -6.42 12.08 9.82
N PHE A 198 -6.84 10.87 9.41
CA PHE A 198 -7.42 10.66 8.07
C PHE A 198 -8.80 11.31 7.95
N GLY A 199 -9.61 11.27 9.02
CA GLY A 199 -10.92 11.93 9.07
C GLY A 199 -10.84 13.45 8.92
N GLU A 200 -9.82 14.09 9.50
CA GLU A 200 -9.56 15.54 9.30
C GLU A 200 -9.28 15.87 7.83
N LEU A 201 -8.42 15.08 7.16
CA LEU A 201 -8.19 15.22 5.73
C LEU A 201 -9.50 14.99 4.95
N ARG A 202 -10.30 13.97 5.29
CA ARG A 202 -11.58 13.70 4.63
C ARG A 202 -12.54 14.89 4.74
N ALA A 203 -12.62 15.52 5.91
CA ALA A 203 -13.44 16.72 6.10
C ALA A 203 -12.99 17.88 5.19
N ALA A 204 -11.68 18.05 5.00
CA ALA A 204 -11.13 19.07 4.10
C ALA A 204 -11.41 18.78 2.61
N VAL A 205 -11.42 17.51 2.21
CA VAL A 205 -11.74 17.07 0.84
C VAL A 205 -13.22 17.32 0.48
N VAL A 206 -14.11 17.16 1.45
CA VAL A 206 -15.56 17.37 1.25
C VAL A 206 -15.91 18.86 1.20
N THR A 207 -15.19 19.71 1.92
CA THR A 207 -15.52 21.14 2.06
C THR A 207 -14.93 22.06 0.99
N GLY A 208 -13.99 21.61 0.16
CA GLY A 208 -13.47 22.37 -0.98
C GLY A 208 -12.74 21.49 -1.96
#